data_AF-A0A1H3N034-F1
#
_entry.id   AF-A0A1H3N034-F1
#
_cell.length_a   1.000
_cell.length_b   1.000
_cell.length_c   1.000
_cell.angle_alpha   90.00
_cell.angle_beta   90.00
_cell.angle_gamma   90.00
#
_symmetry.space_group_name_H-M   'P 1'
#
loop_
_entity.id
_entity.type
_entity.pdbx_description
1 polymer ?
#
loop_
_entity_poly.entity_id
_entity_poly.type
_entity_poly.pdbx_seq_one_letter_code
_entity_poly.pdbx_strand_id
1 'polypeptide(L)'
;MTGEAFKTYIETQLAPTLKSGDIVIADNFSSHKVKGVKELIEARGARILYLPPYSPDLNPIEQVFAKLKAILRKAMARSFDALWKTIGSILPALLSI
;
A
#
# COMPACT_ATOMS: atom_id res chain seq x y z
N MET A 1 -7.04 6.00 -8.06
CA MET A 1 -5.72 6.05 -8.70
C MET A 1 -5.82 5.34 -10.05
N THR A 2 -5.26 5.90 -11.11
CA THR A 2 -5.20 5.25 -12.44
C THR A 2 -4.05 4.25 -12.49
N GLY A 3 -4.04 3.38 -13.50
CA GLY A 3 -2.91 2.48 -13.74
C GLY A 3 -1.59 3.21 -13.97
N GLU A 4 -1.63 4.33 -14.70
CA GLU A 4 -0.46 5.19 -14.93
C GLU A 4 0.10 5.75 -13.61
N ALA A 5 -0.76 6.37 -12.80
CA ALA A 5 -0.35 6.90 -11.50
C ALA A 5 0.19 5.81 -10.57
N PHE A 6 -0.40 4.61 -10.60
CA PHE A 6 0.12 3.47 -9.84
C PHE A 6 1.50 3.04 -10.33
N LYS A 7 1.70 2.93 -11.64
CA LYS A 7 3.01 2.59 -12.21
C LYS A 7 4.07 3.62 -11.79
N THR A 8 3.77 4.92 -11.86
CA THR A 8 4.67 5.98 -11.39
C THR A 8 4.98 5.84 -9.90
N TYR A 9 3.99 5.48 -9.08
CA TYR A 9 4.23 5.20 -7.66
C TYR A 9 5.16 3.99 -7.46
N ILE A 10 4.96 2.90 -8.22
CA ILE A 10 5.84 1.73 -8.15
C ILE A 10 7.27 2.11 -8.52
N GLU A 11 7.46 2.84 -9.61
CA GLU A 11 8.77 3.28 -10.09
C GLU A 11 9.48 4.21 -9.10
N THR A 12 8.77 5.21 -8.58
CA THR A 12 9.42 6.30 -7.84
C THR A 12 9.43 6.11 -6.33
N GLN A 13 8.50 5.33 -5.78
CA GLN A 13 8.32 5.17 -4.33
C GLN A 13 8.59 3.74 -3.87
N LEU A 14 7.94 2.74 -4.47
CA LEU A 14 8.06 1.36 -3.98
C LEU A 14 9.38 0.70 -4.39
N ALA A 15 9.67 0.62 -5.69
CA ALA A 15 10.82 -0.11 -6.23
C ALA A 15 12.17 0.30 -5.60
N PRO A 16 12.44 1.60 -5.30
CA PRO A 16 13.67 1.99 -4.62
C PRO A 16 13.85 1.38 -3.23
N THR A 17 12.77 0.99 -2.56
CA THR A 17 12.79 0.41 -1.21
C THR A 17 12.92 -1.12 -1.20
N LEU A 18 12.68 -1.77 -2.35
CA LEU A 18 12.73 -3.22 -2.48
C LEU A 18 14.17 -3.76 -2.52
N LYS A 19 14.33 -4.96 -1.95
CA LYS A 19 15.53 -5.79 -1.96
C LYS A 19 15.27 -7.10 -2.69
N SER A 20 16.36 -7.73 -3.14
CA SER A 20 16.29 -9.05 -3.75
C SER A 20 15.66 -10.06 -2.78
N GLY A 21 14.69 -10.84 -3.27
CA GLY A 21 13.93 -11.79 -2.47
C GLY A 21 12.64 -11.25 -1.85
N ASP A 22 12.40 -9.93 -1.86
CA ASP A 22 11.16 -9.35 -1.34
C ASP A 22 9.94 -9.83 -2.14
N ILE A 23 8.79 -9.87 -1.45
CA ILE A 23 7.50 -10.25 -2.03
C ILE A 23 6.54 -9.07 -1.88
N VAL A 24 6.14 -8.49 -3.01
CA VAL A 24 5.07 -7.51 -3.06
C VAL A 24 3.74 -8.26 -3.16
N ILE A 25 2.90 -8.14 -2.14
CA ILE A 25 1.53 -8.68 -2.17
C ILE A 25 0.60 -7.58 -2.69
N ALA A 26 -0.16 -7.87 -3.74
CA ALA A 26 -1.13 -6.97 -4.33
C ALA A 26 -2.50 -7.64 -4.39
N ASP A 27 -3.56 -6.90 -4.07
CA ASP A 27 -4.91 -7.37 -4.32
C ASP A 27 -5.19 -7.48 -5.84
N ASN A 28 -6.39 -7.95 -6.19
CA ASN A 28 -6.76 -8.19 -7.58
C ASN A 28 -7.17 -6.93 -8.38
N PHE A 29 -6.93 -5.71 -7.86
CA PHE A 29 -7.31 -4.47 -8.54
C PHE A 29 -6.61 -4.32 -9.90
N SER A 30 -7.35 -3.88 -10.93
CA SER A 30 -6.86 -3.86 -12.32
C SER A 30 -5.64 -2.95 -12.53
N SER A 31 -5.53 -1.86 -11.74
CA SER A 31 -4.37 -0.96 -11.81
C SER A 31 -3.07 -1.64 -11.38
N HIS A 32 -3.13 -2.70 -10.57
CA HIS A 32 -1.94 -3.46 -10.16
C HIS A 32 -1.33 -4.29 -11.30
N LYS A 33 -2.09 -4.51 -12.38
CA LYS A 33 -1.73 -5.41 -13.48
C LYS A 33 -1.39 -4.68 -14.78
N VAL A 34 -1.21 -3.36 -14.73
CA VAL A 34 -0.81 -2.60 -15.93
C VAL A 34 0.64 -2.91 -16.32
N LYS A 35 0.91 -2.83 -17.62
CA LYS A 35 2.22 -3.13 -18.20
C LYS A 35 3.33 -2.29 -17.55
N GLY A 36 4.41 -2.95 -17.12
CA GLY A 36 5.57 -2.32 -16.50
C GLY A 36 5.61 -2.45 -14.98
N VAL A 37 4.47 -2.68 -14.30
CA VAL A 37 4.47 -2.81 -12.82
C VAL A 37 5.28 -4.01 -12.37
N LYS A 38 5.04 -5.18 -12.97
CA LYS A 38 5.73 -6.41 -12.62
C LYS A 38 7.22 -6.30 -12.93
N GLU A 39 7.55 -5.75 -14.10
CA GLU A 39 8.92 -5.58 -14.58
C GLU A 39 9.74 -4.67 -13.67
N LEU A 40 9.15 -3.57 -13.18
CA LEU A 40 9.79 -2.66 -12.23
C LEU A 40 10.11 -3.34 -10.89
N ILE A 41 9.25 -4.24 -10.42
CA ILE A 41 9.45 -5.00 -9.18
C ILE A 41 10.53 -6.07 -9.39
N GLU A 42 10.44 -6.84 -10.47
CA GLU A 42 11.38 -7.92 -10.79
C GLU A 42 12.80 -7.39 -11.09
N ALA A 43 12.92 -6.17 -11.63
CA ALA A 43 14.20 -5.50 -11.81
C ALA A 43 14.97 -5.24 -10.49
N ARG A 44 14.28 -5.31 -9.34
CA ARG A 44 14.89 -5.22 -8.00
C ARG A 44 15.25 -6.58 -7.40
N GLY A 45 15.03 -7.67 -8.15
CA GLY A 45 15.15 -9.05 -7.65
C GLY A 45 14.00 -9.46 -6.73
N ALA A 46 12.92 -8.66 -6.67
CA ALA A 46 11.71 -8.97 -5.91
C ALA A 46 10.68 -9.68 -6.80
N ARG A 47 9.58 -10.17 -6.22
CA ARG A 47 8.46 -10.75 -6.97
C ARG A 47 7.13 -10.16 -6.52
N ILE A 48 6.15 -10.14 -7.41
CA ILE A 48 4.78 -9.74 -7.10
C ILE A 48 3.86 -10.95 -7.03
N LEU A 49 3.02 -11.02 -6.00
CA LEU A 49 1.98 -12.03 -5.80
C LEU A 49 0.61 -11.34 -5.78
N TYR A 50 -0.26 -11.76 -6.71
CA TYR A 50 -1.63 -11.27 -6.77
C TYR A 50 -2.55 -12.18 -5.97
N LEU A 51 -3.34 -11.59 -5.07
CA LEU A 51 -4.36 -12.32 -4.33
C LEU A 51 -5.55 -12.68 -5.23
N PRO A 52 -6.28 -13.77 -4.93
CA PRO A 52 -7.52 -14.08 -5.62
C PRO A 52 -8.56 -12.94 -5.47
N PRO A 53 -9.51 -12.83 -6.41
CA PRO A 53 -10.62 -11.91 -6.28
C PRO A 53 -11.36 -12.10 -4.94
N TYR A 54 -11.79 -10.99 -4.32
CA TYR A 54 -12.58 -10.98 -3.08
C TYR A 54 -11.94 -11.73 -1.90
N SER A 55 -10.61 -11.74 -1.81
CA SER A 55 -9.86 -12.35 -0.69
C SER A 55 -9.19 -11.30 0.23
N PRO A 56 -9.95 -10.37 0.85
CA PRO A 56 -9.38 -9.35 1.72
C PRO A 56 -8.77 -9.94 2.99
N ASP A 57 -9.24 -11.10 3.43
CA ASP A 57 -8.70 -11.88 4.54
C ASP A 57 -7.25 -12.31 4.32
N LEU A 58 -6.84 -12.49 3.05
CA LEU A 58 -5.47 -12.82 2.67
C LEU A 58 -4.56 -11.59 2.52
N ASN A 59 -5.08 -10.38 2.68
CA ASN A 59 -4.32 -9.15 2.49
C ASN A 59 -3.86 -8.56 3.85
N PRO A 60 -2.57 -8.65 4.22
CA PRO A 60 -2.11 -8.24 5.55
C PRO A 60 -2.36 -6.77 5.90
N ILE A 61 -2.44 -5.89 4.89
CA ILE A 61 -2.65 -4.45 5.09
C ILE A 61 -4.05 -4.15 5.68
N GLU A 62 -5.03 -5.05 5.52
CA GLU A 62 -6.39 -4.82 5.99
C GLU A 62 -6.46 -4.67 7.52
N GLN A 63 -5.62 -5.40 8.26
CA GLN A 63 -5.55 -5.27 9.72
C GLN A 63 -4.98 -3.91 10.14
N VAL A 64 -3.95 -3.43 9.44
CA VAL A 64 -3.37 -2.10 9.65
C VAL A 64 -4.40 -1.01 9.35
N PHE A 65 -5.15 -1.15 8.26
CA PHE A 65 -6.23 -0.22 7.93
C PHE A 65 -7.38 -0.26 8.93
N ALA A 66 -7.74 -1.42 9.48
CA ALA A 66 -8.75 -1.53 10.54
C ALA A 66 -8.31 -0.73 11.78
N LYS A 67 -7.05 -0.88 12.21
CA LYS A 67 -6.48 -0.12 13.34
C LYS A 67 -6.41 1.37 13.06
N LEU A 68 -5.91 1.78 11.88
CA LEU A 68 -5.87 3.18 11.47
C LEU A 68 -7.29 3.80 11.48
N LYS A 69 -8.27 3.14 10.85
CA LYS A 69 -9.66 3.60 10.83
C LYS A 69 -10.25 3.74 12.25
N ALA A 70 -9.93 2.83 13.16
CA ALA A 70 -10.40 2.93 14.55
C ALA A 70 -9.84 4.17 15.26
N ILE A 71 -8.55 4.48 15.07
CA ILE A 71 -7.92 5.67 15.67
C ILE A 71 -8.49 6.95 15.03
N LEU A 72 -8.61 7.00 13.71
CA LEU A 72 -9.15 8.17 13.00
C LEU A 72 -10.59 8.48 13.40
N ARG A 73 -11.43 7.47 13.63
CA ARG A 73 -12.80 7.67 14.13
C ARG A 73 -12.83 8.33 15.51
N LYS A 74 -11.89 7.97 16.40
CA LYS A 74 -11.75 8.61 17.72
C LYS A 74 -11.23 10.04 17.63
N ALA A 75 -10.36 10.33 16.67
CA ALA A 75 -9.81 11.67 16.46
C ALA A 75 -10.84 12.67 15.92
N MET A 76 -11.94 12.20 15.30
CA MET A 76 -13.05 13.00 14.80
C MET A 76 -12.64 14.19 13.91
N ALA A 77 -11.54 14.10 13.17
CA ALA A 77 -11.10 15.15 12.27
C ALA A 77 -12.18 15.47 11.21
N ARG A 78 -12.56 16.74 11.09
CA ARG A 78 -13.63 17.22 10.17
C ARG A 78 -13.13 18.07 9.01
N SER A 79 -11.81 18.21 8.87
CA SER A 79 -11.18 18.88 7.73
C SER A 79 -10.06 18.00 7.15
N PHE A 80 -9.73 18.26 5.88
CA PHE A 80 -8.64 17.56 5.21
C PHE A 80 -7.31 17.75 5.95
N ASP A 81 -6.96 18.98 6.32
CA ASP A 81 -5.71 19.27 7.03
C ASP A 81 -5.62 18.58 8.38
N ALA A 82 -6.73 18.56 9.14
CA ALA A 82 -6.78 17.87 10.42
C ALA A 82 -6.60 16.36 10.23
N LEU A 83 -7.25 15.77 9.22
CA LEU A 83 -7.10 14.36 8.89
C LEU A 83 -5.67 14.03 8.47
N TRP A 84 -5.06 14.84 7.60
CA TRP A 84 -3.69 14.65 7.13
C TRP A 84 -2.68 14.69 8.28
N LYS A 85 -2.75 15.71 9.14
CA LYS A 85 -1.89 15.83 10.32
C LYS A 85 -2.07 14.66 11.28
N THR A 86 -3.31 14.21 11.46
CA THR A 86 -3.65 13.08 12.33
C THR A 86 -3.06 11.76 11.79
N ILE A 87 -3.17 11.50 10.49
CA ILE A 87 -2.54 10.32 9.87
C ILE A 87 -1.02 10.37 10.07
N GLY A 88 -0.40 11.53 9.81
CA GLY A 88 1.04 11.73 9.98
C GLY A 88 1.55 11.44 11.40
N SER A 89 0.80 11.83 12.44
CA SER A 89 1.21 11.56 13.83
C SER A 89 1.01 10.10 14.26
N ILE A 90 0.07 9.37 13.63
CA ILE A 90 -0.24 7.99 13.98
C ILE A 90 0.67 6.98 13.27
N LEU A 91 1.13 7.29 12.05
CA LEU A 91 1.90 6.35 11.22
C LEU A 91 3.12 5.73 11.93
N PRO A 92 3.96 6.48 12.67
CA PRO A 92 5.09 5.88 13.40
C PRO A 92 4.65 4.81 14.41
N ALA A 93 3.52 5.02 15.10
CA ALA A 93 2.98 4.06 16.07
C ALA A 93 2.38 2.80 15.41
N LEU A 94 2.06 2.85 14.11
CA LEU A 94 1.61 1.69 13.34
C LEU A 94 2.76 0.88 12.74
N LEU A 95 3.90 1.52 12.47
CA LEU A 95 5.09 0.92 11.84
C LEU A 95 6.12 0.39 12.86
N SER A 96 5.89 0.61 14.15
CA SER A 96 6.78 0.15 15.25
C SER A 96 6.37 -1.23 15.81
N ILE A 97 5.64 -2.03 15.04
CA ILE A 97 5.15 -3.37 15.38
C ILE A 97 5.67 -4.32 14.31
#